data_AF-C5AQK7-F1
#
_entry.id   AF-C5AQK7-F1
#
_cell.length_a   1.000
_cell.length_b   1.000
_cell.length_c   1.000
_cell.angle_alpha   90.00
_cell.angle_beta   90.00
_cell.angle_gamma   90.00
#
_symmetry.space_group_name_H-M   'P 1'
#
loop_
_entity.id
_entity.type
_entity.pdbx_description
1 polymer ?
#
loop_
_entity_poly.entity_id
_entity_poly.type
_entity_poly.pdbx_seq_one_letter_code
_entity_poly.pdbx_strand_id
1 'polypeptide(L)' 'MTFFEDTHAQHPDARAWIGRRLRDAIVLAAGALLALPLIVPFA' A
#
# COMPACT_ATOMS: atom_id res chain seq x y z
N MET A 1 -29.08 21.19 -2.48
CA MET A 1 -27.85 20.93 -3.26
C MET A 1 -26.68 21.12 -2.30
N THR A 2 -26.33 20.07 -1.57
CA THR A 2 -25.32 20.11 -0.50
C THR A 2 -24.44 18.88 -0.69
N PHE A 3 -23.44 19.02 -1.56
CA PHE A 3 -22.54 17.94 -2.01
C PHE A 3 -21.20 17.95 -1.25
N PHE A 4 -21.18 18.35 0.02
CA PHE A 4 -19.93 18.52 0.78
C PHE A 4 -19.88 17.83 2.15
N GLU A 5 -20.86 16.99 2.48
CA GLU A 5 -20.93 16.33 3.81
C GLU A 5 -20.68 14.82 3.78
N ASP A 6 -20.22 14.26 2.66
CA ASP A 6 -19.99 12.81 2.50
C ASP A 6 -18.51 12.40 2.47
N THR A 7 -17.56 13.32 2.72
CA THR A 7 -16.12 12.97 2.66
C THR A 7 -15.52 12.60 4.03
N HIS A 8 -16.22 12.85 5.14
CA HIS A 8 -15.70 12.61 6.50
C HIS A 8 -16.26 11.38 7.21
N ALA A 9 -17.33 10.76 6.68
CA ALA A 9 -17.94 9.55 7.24
C ALA A 9 -17.36 8.24 6.66
N GLN A 10 -16.49 8.31 5.63
CA GLN A 10 -15.90 7.14 4.99
C GLN A 10 -14.65 6.64 5.74
N HIS A 11 -14.89 5.66 6.63
CA HIS A 11 -13.99 4.56 6.96
C HIS A 11 -12.70 4.85 7.76
N PRO A 12 -12.79 5.00 9.10
CA PRO A 12 -11.66 4.70 9.99
C PRO A 12 -11.07 3.29 9.75
N ASP A 13 -11.92 2.30 9.43
CA ASP A 13 -11.50 0.94 9.07
C ASP A 13 -10.71 0.84 7.76
N ALA A 14 -11.04 1.65 6.75
CA ALA A 14 -10.31 1.63 5.47
C ALA A 14 -8.92 2.20 5.64
N ARG A 15 -8.72 3.23 6.48
CA ARG A 15 -7.38 3.75 6.79
C ARG A 15 -6.54 2.71 7.52
N ALA A 16 -7.11 1.98 8.48
CA ALA A 16 -6.42 0.89 9.16
C ALA A 16 -6.12 -0.29 8.21
N TRP A 17 -7.02 -0.59 7.28
CA TRP A 17 -6.85 -1.60 6.24
C TRP A 17 -5.79 -1.20 5.20
N ILE A 18 -5.80 0.06 4.75
CA ILE A 18 -4.82 0.66 3.84
C ILE A 18 -3.44 0.70 4.50
N GLY A 19 -3.35 1.11 5.77
CA GLY A 19 -2.08 1.13 6.49
C GLY A 19 -1.44 -0.26 6.59
N ARG A 20 -2.23 -1.30 6.87
CA ARG A 20 -1.77 -2.70 6.85
C ARG A 20 -1.33 -3.13 5.45
N ARG A 21 -2.13 -2.84 4.41
CA ARG A 21 -1.79 -3.19 3.03
C ARG A 21 -0.60 -2.45 2.47
N LEU A 22 -0.40 -1.19 2.87
CA LEU A 22 0.78 -0.42 2.50
C LEU A 22 2.04 -1.05 3.09
N ARG A 23 2.00 -1.46 4.37
CA ARG A 23 3.11 -2.15 5.00
C ARG A 23 3.43 -3.48 4.30
N ASP A 24 2.41 -4.30 4.01
CA ASP A 24 2.61 -5.55 3.28
C ASP A 24 3.19 -5.31 1.88
N ALA A 25 2.67 -4.31 1.16
CA ALA A 25 3.17 -3.93 -0.16
C ALA A 25 4.64 -3.47 -0.11
N ILE A 26 5.02 -2.68 0.91
CA ILE A 26 6.41 -2.26 1.12
C ILE A 26 7.31 -3.46 1.41
N VAL A 27 6.88 -4.39 2.28
CA VAL A 27 7.65 -5.60 2.61
C VAL A 27 7.83 -6.48 1.37
N LEU A 28 6.76 -6.68 0.58
CA LEU A 28 6.83 -7.44 -0.66
C LEU A 28 7.72 -6.77 -1.69
N ALA A 29 7.61 -5.45 -1.86
CA ALA A 29 8.46 -4.69 -2.78
C ALA A 29 9.94 -4.71 -2.36
N ALA A 30 10.22 -4.58 -1.06
CA ALA A 30 11.58 -4.67 -0.53
C ALA A 30 12.17 -6.09 -0.71
N GLY A 31 11.38 -7.13 -0.44
CA GLY A 31 11.79 -8.51 -0.70
C GLY A 31 12.03 -8.78 -2.17
N ALA A 32 11.16 -8.27 -3.05
CA ALA A 32 11.33 -8.38 -4.50
C ALA A 32 12.57 -7.64 -4.99
N LEU A 33 12.87 -6.44 -4.47
CA LEU A 33 14.09 -5.68 -4.80
C LEU A 33 15.36 -6.39 -4.31
N LEU A 34 15.32 -7.00 -3.13
CA LEU A 34 16.43 -7.82 -2.63
C LEU A 34 16.63 -9.11 -3.43
N ALA A 35 15.55 -9.70 -3.94
CA ALA A 35 15.59 -10.89 -4.80
C ALA A 35 15.89 -10.57 -6.27
N LEU A 36 15.65 -9.35 -6.71
CA LEU A 36 15.90 -8.87 -8.07
C LEU A 36 17.34 -9.17 -8.56
N PRO A 37 18.42 -8.88 -7.81
CA PRO A 37 19.79 -9.22 -8.23
C PRO A 37 20.08 -10.72 -8.30
N LEU A 38 19.27 -11.57 -7.67
CA LEU A 38 19.37 -13.03 -7.76
C LEU A 38 18.72 -13.57 -9.05
N ILE A 39 17.65 -12.92 -9.51
CA ILE A 39 16.89 -13.31 -10.71
C ILE A 39 17.49 -12.71 -11.97
N VAL A 40 18.01 -11.49 -11.88
CA VAL A 40 18.76 -10.82 -12.93
C VAL A 40 20.20 -10.73 -12.44
N PRO A 41 21.00 -11.81 -12.62
CA PRO A 41 22.40 -11.78 -12.25
C PRO A 41 23.12 -10.84 -13.21
N PHE A 42 23.17 -9.57 -12.80
CA PHE A 42 23.97 -8.50 -13.39
C PHE A 42 23.68 -8.14 -14.86
N ALA A 43 23.36 -6.87 -15.07
CA ALA A 43 23.91 -6.17 -16.23
C ALA A 43 25.44 -6.08 -16.07
#